data_AF-A0A920N6U9-F1
#
_entry.id   AF-A0A920N6U9-F1
#
_cell.length_a   1.000
_cell.length_b   1.000
_cell.length_c   1.000
_cell.angle_alpha   90.00
_cell.angle_beta   90.00
_cell.angle_gamma   90.00
#
_symmetry.space_group_name_H-M   'P 1'
#
loop_
_entity.id
_entity.type
_entity.pdbx_description
1 polymer ?
#
loop_
_entity_poly.entity_id
_entity_poly.type
_entity_poly.pdbx_seq_one_letter_code
_entity_poly.pdbx_strand_id
1 'polypeptide(L)'
;MATATIFLLAQVWAIFATGTAYLVAFGLYGAGELIGVYAPNYILSASRPGDIRRNMAFVTLLMVPAAPTGYLFGAIADSVRDAGWQLGDMTSTALGFRVSFGVCALLILLGILVALVKLPRTPGLVGDAPSSDEILGDPDGEEAVP
;
A
#
# COMPACT_ATOMS: atom_id res chain seq x y z
N MET A 1 -7.03 -1.85 2.77
CA MET A 1 -7.41 -0.77 3.71
C MET A 1 -6.77 -0.97 5.07
N ALA A 2 -6.96 -2.11 5.74
CA ALA A 2 -6.38 -2.36 7.06
C ALA A 2 -4.87 -2.06 7.17
N THR A 3 -4.06 -2.56 6.22
CA THR A 3 -2.61 -2.35 6.20
C THR A 3 -2.21 -0.88 6.03
N ALA A 4 -2.89 -0.15 5.13
CA ALA A 4 -2.66 1.29 4.95
C ALA A 4 -3.03 2.09 6.21
N THR A 5 -4.11 1.72 6.90
CA THR A 5 -4.49 2.33 8.19
C THR A 5 -3.45 2.05 9.27
N ILE A 6 -2.87 0.85 9.30
CA ILE A 6 -1.79 0.51 10.24
C ILE A 6 -0.56 1.38 9.98
N PHE A 7 -0.16 1.60 8.72
CA PHE A 7 0.92 2.54 8.40
C PHE A 7 0.62 3.98 8.83
N LEU A 8 -0.61 4.45 8.63
CA LEU A 8 -1.03 5.77 9.09
C LEU A 8 -0.95 5.88 10.62
N LEU A 9 -1.41 4.85 11.35
CA LEU A 9 -1.32 4.80 12.82
C LEU A 9 0.12 4.77 13.31
N ALA A 10 1.02 4.04 12.63
CA ALA A 10 2.45 4.05 12.93
C ALA A 10 3.01 5.48 12.82
N GLN A 11 2.57 6.22 11.80
CA GLN A 11 3.05 7.57 11.58
C GLN A 11 2.52 8.57 12.61
N VAL A 12 1.24 8.48 12.95
CA VAL A 12 0.62 9.27 14.04
C VAL A 12 1.31 8.96 15.37
N TRP A 13 1.57 7.68 15.66
CA TRP A 13 2.28 7.28 16.87
C TRP A 13 3.68 7.89 16.95
N ALA A 14 4.45 7.84 15.86
CA ALA A 14 5.81 8.38 15.78
C ALA A 14 5.88 9.92 15.98
N ILE A 15 4.80 10.65 15.72
CA ILE A 15 4.73 12.11 15.96
C ILE A 15 4.69 12.41 17.47
N PHE A 16 3.99 11.58 18.24
CA PHE A 16 3.74 11.83 19.67
C PHE A 16 4.69 11.05 20.60
N ALA A 17 5.07 9.84 20.24
CA ALA A 17 5.88 8.96 21.07
C ALA A 17 7.37 9.34 21.04
N THR A 18 8.03 9.29 22.20
CA THR A 18 9.47 9.56 22.37
C THR A 18 10.12 8.45 23.21
N GLY A 19 11.45 8.31 23.11
CA GLY A 19 12.21 7.30 23.88
C GLY A 19 11.83 5.87 23.47
N THR A 20 11.83 4.92 24.41
CA THR A 20 11.57 3.49 24.12
C THR A 20 10.17 3.25 23.54
N ALA A 21 9.18 4.09 23.88
CA ALA A 21 7.82 3.99 23.34
C ALA A 21 7.76 4.22 21.82
N TYR A 22 8.75 4.91 21.25
CA TYR A 22 8.90 5.06 19.81
C TYR A 22 9.08 3.71 19.10
N LEU A 23 9.66 2.72 19.77
CA LEU A 23 9.93 1.41 19.15
C LEU A 23 8.66 0.66 18.72
N VAL A 24 7.51 0.99 19.32
CA VAL A 24 6.20 0.47 18.90
C VAL A 24 5.89 0.85 17.45
N ALA A 25 6.37 2.01 16.96
CA ALA A 25 6.20 2.40 15.57
C ALA A 25 6.80 1.35 14.61
N PHE A 26 7.97 0.78 14.91
CA PHE A 26 8.56 -0.27 14.08
C PHE A 26 7.71 -1.55 14.03
N GLY A 27 7.09 -1.91 15.16
CA GLY A 27 6.14 -3.03 15.20
C GLY A 27 4.90 -2.77 14.33
N LEU A 28 4.35 -1.55 14.39
CA LEU A 28 3.23 -1.13 13.55
C LEU A 28 3.62 -1.10 12.07
N TYR A 29 4.77 -0.52 11.72
CA TYR A 29 5.30 -0.55 10.35
C TYR A 29 5.48 -1.98 9.86
N GLY A 30 6.06 -2.87 10.67
CA GLY A 30 6.23 -4.29 10.34
C GLY A 30 4.90 -5.02 10.12
N ALA A 31 3.86 -4.70 10.89
CA ALA A 31 2.51 -5.23 10.65
C ALA A 31 1.89 -4.68 9.35
N GLY A 32 2.20 -3.44 8.98
CA GLY A 32 1.75 -2.81 7.74
C GLY A 32 2.32 -3.46 6.48
N GLU A 33 3.53 -4.04 6.54
CA GLU A 33 4.23 -4.70 5.42
C GLU A 33 3.42 -5.83 4.76
N LEU A 34 2.38 -6.34 5.42
CA LEU A 34 1.38 -7.23 4.81
C LEU A 34 0.76 -6.66 3.53
N ILE A 35 0.82 -5.34 3.31
CA ILE A 35 0.46 -4.71 2.03
C ILE A 35 1.18 -5.37 0.84
N GLY A 36 2.42 -5.82 1.01
CA GLY A 36 3.22 -6.46 -0.03
C GLY A 36 2.63 -7.80 -0.50
N VAL A 37 1.79 -8.43 0.32
CA VAL A 37 1.02 -9.62 -0.08
C VAL A 37 -0.36 -9.23 -0.60
N TYR A 38 -1.07 -8.33 0.09
CA TYR A 38 -2.45 -8.01 -0.27
C TYR A 38 -2.60 -7.22 -1.56
N ALA A 39 -1.72 -6.24 -1.82
CA ALA A 39 -1.79 -5.39 -3.02
C ALA A 39 -1.63 -6.19 -4.33
N PRO A 40 -0.61 -7.04 -4.51
CA PRO A 40 -0.49 -7.84 -5.73
C PRO A 40 -1.63 -8.85 -5.87
N ASN A 41 -2.08 -9.48 -4.78
CA ASN A 41 -3.23 -10.40 -4.84
C ASN A 41 -4.51 -9.71 -5.29
N TYR A 42 -4.80 -8.50 -4.78
CA TYR A 42 -5.94 -7.72 -5.24
C TYR A 42 -5.84 -7.38 -6.73
N ILE A 43 -4.65 -6.98 -7.19
CA ILE A 43 -4.42 -6.60 -8.60
C ILE A 43 -4.53 -7.81 -9.52
N LEU A 44 -4.04 -8.98 -9.11
CA LEU A 44 -4.23 -10.24 -9.83
C LEU A 44 -5.72 -10.55 -9.99
N SER A 45 -6.50 -10.48 -8.91
CA SER A 45 -7.95 -10.76 -8.95
C SER A 45 -8.75 -9.73 -9.74
N ALA A 46 -8.30 -8.48 -9.80
CA ALA A 46 -8.97 -7.40 -10.53
C ALA A 46 -8.55 -7.29 -12.01
N SER A 47 -7.47 -7.98 -12.42
CA SER A 47 -6.92 -7.90 -13.77
C SER A 47 -7.58 -8.88 -14.73
N ARG A 48 -7.74 -8.47 -15.99
CA ARG A 48 -8.14 -9.39 -17.07
C ARG A 48 -7.00 -10.37 -17.38
N PRO A 49 -7.27 -11.64 -17.74
CA PRO A 49 -6.22 -12.66 -17.96
C PRO A 49 -5.11 -12.24 -18.94
N GLY A 50 -5.43 -11.47 -19.97
CA GLY A 50 -4.44 -10.95 -20.94
C GLY A 50 -3.55 -9.81 -20.40
N ASP A 51 -3.99 -9.09 -19.37
CA ASP A 51 -3.32 -7.89 -18.84
C ASP A 51 -2.54 -8.15 -17.55
N ILE A 52 -2.63 -9.34 -16.96
CA ILE A 52 -2.00 -9.69 -15.67
C ILE A 52 -0.51 -9.35 -15.64
N ARG A 53 0.26 -9.78 -16.66
CA ARG A 53 1.72 -9.53 -16.70
C ARG A 53 2.04 -8.04 -16.75
N ARG A 54 1.26 -7.28 -17.52
CA ARG A 54 1.43 -5.83 -17.66
C ARG A 54 1.10 -5.11 -16.35
N ASN A 55 0.00 -5.47 -15.71
CA ASN A 55 -0.41 -4.86 -14.44
C ASN A 55 0.57 -5.19 -13.32
N MET A 56 1.09 -6.42 -13.26
CA MET A 56 2.12 -6.79 -12.30
C MET A 56 3.44 -6.04 -12.53
N ALA A 57 3.83 -5.82 -13.79
CA ALA A 57 4.98 -4.97 -14.10
C ALA A 57 4.78 -3.53 -13.59
N PHE A 58 3.58 -2.95 -13.74
CA PHE A 58 3.27 -1.64 -13.17
C PHE A 58 3.36 -1.61 -11.65
N VAL A 59 2.93 -2.66 -10.94
CA VAL A 59 3.08 -2.75 -9.47
C VAL A 59 4.54 -2.68 -9.06
N THR A 60 5.41 -3.41 -9.75
CA THR A 60 6.85 -3.36 -9.49
C THR A 60 7.44 -1.98 -9.80
N LEU A 61 7.04 -1.35 -10.91
CA LEU A 61 7.51 -0.01 -11.27
C LEU A 61 7.05 1.06 -10.27
N LEU A 62 5.86 0.91 -9.68
CA LEU A 62 5.34 1.81 -8.65
C LEU A 62 6.12 1.75 -7.33
N MET A 63 6.99 0.75 -7.12
CA MET A 63 7.88 0.68 -5.97
C MET A 63 9.17 1.49 -6.17
N VAL A 64 9.54 1.82 -7.41
CA VAL A 64 10.78 2.56 -7.74
C VAL A 64 10.86 3.93 -7.04
N PRO A 65 9.78 4.72 -6.93
CA PRO A 65 9.81 6.00 -6.20
C PRO A 65 10.09 5.87 -4.70
N ALA A 66 9.99 4.68 -4.11
CA ALA A 66 10.29 4.49 -2.68
C ALA A 66 11.77 4.74 -2.36
N ALA A 67 12.69 4.46 -3.29
CA ALA A 67 14.14 4.63 -3.07
C ALA A 67 14.56 6.07 -2.73
N PRO A 68 14.19 7.12 -3.50
CA PRO A 68 14.54 8.50 -3.17
C PRO A 68 13.71 9.10 -2.02
N THR A 69 12.66 8.42 -1.56
CA THR A 69 11.74 8.98 -0.56
C THR A 69 12.43 9.24 0.79
N GLY A 70 13.43 8.43 1.17
CA GLY A 70 14.23 8.69 2.37
C GLY A 70 15.00 10.01 2.31
N TYR A 71 15.55 10.35 1.15
CA TYR A 71 16.22 11.64 0.92
C TYR A 71 15.22 12.80 0.98
N LEU A 72 14.04 12.64 0.37
CA LEU A 72 13.00 13.67 0.39
C LEU A 72 12.60 14.03 1.83
N PHE A 73 12.31 13.05 2.68
CA PHE A 73 11.92 13.30 4.06
C PHE A 73 13.08 13.82 4.91
N GLY A 74 14.32 13.39 4.65
CA GLY A 74 15.50 13.98 5.26
C GLY A 74 15.65 15.47 4.93
N ALA A 75 15.52 15.83 3.65
CA ALA A 75 15.59 17.21 3.19
C ALA A 75 14.48 18.08 3.80
N ILE A 76 13.27 17.55 3.99
CA ILE A 76 12.19 18.26 4.69
C ILE A 76 12.59 18.52 6.15
N ALA A 77 13.09 17.52 6.87
CA ALA A 77 13.53 17.69 8.26
C ALA A 77 14.66 18.72 8.38
N ASP A 78 15.65 18.66 7.49
CA ASP A 78 16.77 19.61 7.44
C ASP A 78 16.30 21.03 7.11
N SER A 79 15.38 21.20 6.14
CA SER A 79 14.86 22.52 5.78
C SER A 79 14.16 23.23 6.94
N VAL A 80 13.42 22.47 7.76
CA VAL A 80 12.72 22.98 8.94
C VAL A 80 13.71 23.32 10.06
N ARG A 81 14.77 22.51 10.22
CA ARG A 81 15.86 22.78 11.16
C ARG A 81 16.58 24.07 10.79
N ASP A 82 16.96 24.21 9.52
CA ASP A 82 17.76 25.32 9.00
C ASP A 82 16.96 26.64 8.95
N ALA A 83 15.64 26.56 8.76
CA ALA A 83 14.72 27.69 8.91
C ALA A 83 14.54 28.16 10.36
N GLY A 84 15.10 27.43 11.34
CA GLY A 84 15.05 27.79 12.75
C GLY A 84 13.65 27.70 13.37
N TRP A 85 12.73 26.95 12.75
CA TRP A 85 11.36 26.85 13.25
C TRP A 85 11.32 26.16 14.61
N GLN A 86 10.72 26.84 15.58
CA GLN A 86 10.51 26.34 16.93
C GLN A 86 9.02 26.50 17.26
N LEU A 87 8.44 25.48 17.89
CA LEU A 87 7.04 25.50 18.33
C LEU A 87 7.01 25.17 19.82
N GLY A 88 6.82 26.20 20.64
CA GLY A 88 6.94 26.09 22.10
C GLY A 88 8.36 25.74 22.53
N ASP A 89 8.51 24.82 23.48
CA ASP A 89 9.80 24.32 23.99
C ASP A 89 10.47 23.27 23.08
N MET A 90 9.92 22.96 21.90
CA MET A 90 10.51 21.96 21.02
C MET A 90 11.68 22.52 20.22
N THR A 91 12.78 21.76 20.21
CA THR A 91 13.95 22.04 19.36
C THR A 91 13.59 21.96 17.87
N SER A 92 14.26 22.75 17.05
CA SER A 92 14.05 22.78 15.60
C SER A 92 14.29 21.42 14.93
N THR A 93 15.22 20.63 15.47
CA THR A 93 15.48 19.25 15.02
C THR A 93 14.30 18.31 15.27
N ALA A 94 13.73 18.33 16.48
CA ALA A 94 12.58 17.47 16.82
C ALA A 94 11.35 17.85 15.99
N LEU A 95 11.19 19.16 15.74
CA LEU A 95 10.12 19.68 14.90
C LEU A 95 10.27 19.24 13.44
N GLY A 96 11.49 19.28 12.88
CA GLY A 96 11.78 18.81 11.52
C GLY A 96 11.39 17.34 11.28
N PHE A 97 11.71 16.46 12.22
CA PHE A 97 11.29 15.05 12.13
C PHE A 97 9.77 14.89 12.22
N ARG A 98 9.11 15.59 13.15
CA ARG A 98 7.64 15.56 13.28
C ARG A 98 6.94 16.09 12.04
N VAL A 99 7.47 17.13 11.41
CA VAL A 99 6.94 17.66 10.14
C VAL A 99 7.09 16.62 9.04
N SER A 100 8.25 15.98 8.91
CA SER A 100 8.48 14.94 7.90
C SER A 100 7.52 13.75 8.07
N PHE A 101 7.32 13.34 9.31
CA PHE A 101 6.31 12.36 9.70
C PHE A 101 4.88 12.82 9.37
N GLY A 102 4.53 14.07 9.64
CA GLY A 102 3.24 14.65 9.28
C GLY A 102 3.00 14.66 7.77
N VAL A 103 4.00 15.04 6.97
CA VAL A 103 3.94 15.00 5.51
C VAL A 103 3.72 13.58 5.01
N CYS A 104 4.47 12.60 5.55
CA CYS A 104 4.28 11.18 5.22
C CYS A 104 2.86 10.69 5.56
N ALA A 105 2.35 11.03 6.75
CA ALA A 105 0.98 10.68 7.16
C ALA A 105 -0.07 11.25 6.20
N LEU A 106 0.11 12.50 5.77
CA LEU A 106 -0.78 13.16 4.84
C LEU A 106 -0.77 12.49 3.46
N LEU A 107 0.40 12.09 2.96
CA LEU A 107 0.51 11.33 1.71
C LEU A 107 -0.18 9.96 1.80
N ILE A 108 0.01 9.23 2.90
CA ILE A 108 -0.69 7.95 3.14
C ILE A 108 -2.20 8.18 3.20
N LEU A 109 -2.66 9.20 3.92
CA LEU A 109 -4.07 9.54 4.04
C LEU A 109 -4.68 9.86 2.67
N LEU A 110 -4.00 10.66 1.85
CA LEU A 110 -4.43 10.94 0.47
C LEU A 110 -4.53 9.67 -0.36
N GLY A 111 -3.54 8.77 -0.25
CA GLY A 111 -3.58 7.46 -0.92
C GLY A 111 -4.79 6.61 -0.50
N ILE A 112 -5.10 6.58 0.80
CA ILE A 112 -6.29 5.91 1.33
C ILE A 112 -7.57 6.53 0.76
N LEU A 113 -7.68 7.86 0.75
CA LEU A 113 -8.84 8.57 0.22
C LEU A 113 -9.06 8.26 -1.28
N VAL A 114 -7.99 8.32 -2.08
CA VAL A 114 -8.04 7.95 -3.50
C VAL A 114 -8.49 6.50 -3.67
N ALA A 115 -7.92 5.58 -2.89
CA ALA A 115 -8.26 4.16 -2.94
C ALA A 115 -9.74 3.92 -2.58
N LEU A 116 -10.26 4.61 -1.56
CA LEU A 116 -11.67 4.49 -1.15
C LEU A 116 -12.64 5.04 -2.20
N VAL A 117 -12.26 6.06 -2.95
CA VAL A 117 -13.10 6.70 -3.98
C VAL A 117 -13.02 5.96 -5.32
N LYS A 118 -11.85 5.41 -5.68
CA LYS A 118 -11.58 4.90 -7.03
C LYS A 118 -11.52 3.38 -7.14
N LEU A 119 -11.26 2.63 -6.07
CA LEU A 119 -11.13 1.18 -6.17
C LEU A 119 -12.47 0.46 -5.94
N PRO A 120 -12.80 -0.55 -6.77
CA PRO A 120 -13.99 -1.37 -6.55
C PRO A 120 -13.84 -2.18 -5.25
N ARG A 121 -14.88 -2.14 -4.40
CA ARG A 121 -14.93 -2.82 -3.10
C ARG A 121 -14.93 -4.35 -3.22
N THR A 122 -15.36 -4.87 -4.35
CA THR A 122 -15.37 -6.29 -4.71
C THR A 122 -14.73 -6.43 -6.09
N PRO A 123 -13.50 -6.96 -6.20
CA PRO A 123 -12.98 -7.37 -7.49
C PRO A 123 -13.88 -8.51 -8.00
N GLY A 124 -14.53 -8.28 -9.15
CA GLY A 124 -15.46 -9.24 -9.71
C GLY A 124 -14.73 -10.52 -10.10
N LEU A 125 -15.24 -11.67 -9.65
CA LEU A 125 -15.00 -12.98 -10.25
C LEU A 125 -15.57 -12.94 -11.68
N VAL A 126 -14.88 -12.27 -12.61
CA VAL A 126 -15.18 -12.35 -14.04
C VAL A 126 -14.42 -13.55 -14.58
N GLY A 127 -14.82 -14.72 -14.10
CA GLY A 127 -14.72 -15.96 -14.84
C GLY A 127 -16.14 -16.48 -14.87
N ASP A 128 -16.73 -16.59 -16.06
CA ASP A 128 -17.83 -17.52 -16.27
C ASP A 128 -17.44 -18.80 -15.54
N ALA A 129 -18.20 -19.17 -14.51
CA ALA A 129 -18.15 -20.55 -14.06
C ALA A 129 -18.50 -21.35 -15.32
N PRO A 130 -17.66 -22.29 -15.78
CA PRO A 130 -18.06 -23.16 -16.87
C PRO A 130 -19.42 -23.74 -16.45
N SER A 131 -20.43 -23.56 -17.32
CA SER A 131 -21.74 -24.14 -17.08
C SER A 131 -21.54 -25.61 -16.78
N SER A 132 -22.32 -26.15 -15.84
CA SER A 132 -22.26 -27.54 -15.37
C SER A 132 -22.15 -28.57 -16.52
N ASP A 133 -22.64 -28.19 -17.69
CA ASP A 133 -22.66 -28.95 -18.94
C ASP A 133 -21.28 -29.14 -19.60
N GLU A 134 -20.27 -28.33 -19.27
CA GLU A 134 -18.91 -28.45 -19.82
C GLU A 134 -18.00 -29.36 -18.96
N ILE A 135 -18.35 -29.53 -17.67
CA ILE A 135 -17.65 -30.42 -16.73
C ILE A 135 -18.16 -31.87 -16.85
N LEU A 136 -19.43 -32.05 -17.19
CA LEU A 136 -20.02 -33.34 -17.48
C LEU A 136 -19.89 -33.60 -18.99
N GLY A 137 -18.72 -34.09 -19.43
CA GLY A 137 -18.55 -34.54 -20.80
C GLY A 137 -19.69 -35.48 -21.21
N ASP A 138 -20.27 -35.22 -22.38
CA ASP A 138 -21.35 -36.00 -22.97
C ASP A 138 -20.98 -37.49 -22.97
N PRO A 139 -21.69 -38.35 -22.21
CA PRO A 139 -21.32 -39.75 -22.07
C PRO A 139 -21.62 -40.60 -23.31
N ASP A 140 -22.26 -40.03 -24.34
CA ASP A 140 -22.80 -40.78 -25.48
C ASP A 140 -22.10 -40.49 -26.83
N GLY A 141 -20.87 -39.96 -26.81
CA GLY A 141 -20.03 -39.81 -28.00
C GLY A 141 -19.39 -41.13 -28.45
N GLU A 142 -20.14 -41.97 -29.15
CA GLU A 142 -19.68 -43.19 -29.82
C GLU A 142 -18.31 -43.01 -30.52
N GLU A 143 -17.32 -43.79 -30.09
CA GLU A 143 -16.15 -44.11 -30.90
C GLU A 143 -16.60 -44.85 -32.16
N ALA A 144 -16.66 -44.13 -33.27
CA ALA A 144 -16.63 -44.74 -34.60
C ALA A 144 -15.72 -43.90 -35.49
N VAL A 145 -14.44 -44.28 -35.54
CA VAL A 145 -13.53 -43.85 -36.61
C VAL A 145 -13.13 -45.11 -37.41
N PRO A 146 -13.33 -45.13 -38.74
CA PRO A 146 -12.89 -46.22 -39.62
C PRO A 146 -11.37 -46.31 -39.78
#